data_AF-A0A5K7YFZ8-F1
#
_entry.id   AF-A0A5K7YFZ8-F1
#
_cell.length_a   1.000
_cell.length_b   1.000
_cell.length_c   1.000
_cell.angle_alpha   90.00
_cell.angle_beta   90.00
_cell.angle_gamma   90.00
#
_symmetry.space_group_name_H-M   'P 1'
#
loop_
_entity.id
_entity.type
_entity.pdbx_description
1 polymer ?
#
loop_
_entity_poly.entity_id
_entity_poly.type
_entity_poly.pdbx_seq_one_letter_code
_entity_poly.pdbx_strand_id
1 'polypeptide(L)'
;MAKRKSRRKRGGEWAQMRDTMAGNFSNKKGVSGREEVPEKPCGRCKKFSESAYGSDGRGFCAVLKTGSDLNADPPVFVLEGEAAMMTFFNVDAGKCAYYDEMAFIDTDGTECADPHHRRTQRQMERLAK
;
A
#
# COMPACT_ATOMS: atom_id res chain seq x y z
N MET A 1 -2.12 -44.29 13.34
CA MET A 1 -2.43 -42.96 13.91
C MET A 1 -2.22 -41.89 12.84
N ALA A 2 -3.29 -41.33 12.28
CA ALA A 2 -3.19 -40.36 11.19
C ALA A 2 -2.82 -38.96 11.73
N LYS A 3 -1.71 -38.40 11.26
CA LYS A 3 -1.26 -37.02 11.55
C LYS A 3 -2.36 -36.03 11.16
N ARG A 4 -2.99 -35.40 12.15
CA ARG A 4 -3.87 -34.23 11.95
C ARG A 4 -3.04 -33.14 11.28
N LYS A 5 -3.30 -32.88 9.99
CA LYS A 5 -2.74 -31.74 9.25
C LYS A 5 -3.06 -30.46 10.03
N SER A 6 -2.03 -29.68 10.35
CA SER A 6 -2.18 -28.44 11.11
C SER A 6 -3.14 -27.52 10.36
N ARG A 7 -4.19 -27.10 11.07
CA ARG A 7 -5.17 -26.13 10.60
C ARG A 7 -4.42 -24.79 10.53
N ARG A 8 -3.84 -24.44 9.38
CA ARG A 8 -3.26 -23.10 9.14
C ARG A 8 -4.29 -22.06 9.62
N LYS A 9 -3.88 -21.21 10.56
CA LYS A 9 -4.73 -20.21 11.23
C LYS A 9 -5.18 -19.17 10.20
N ARG A 10 -6.26 -19.45 9.47
CA ARG A 10 -6.94 -18.50 8.57
C ARG A 10 -7.34 -17.19 9.27
N GLY A 11 -7.40 -17.14 10.60
CA GLY A 11 -7.70 -15.91 11.34
C GLY A 11 -6.50 -15.00 11.62
N GLY A 12 -5.25 -15.45 11.42
CA GLY A 12 -4.07 -14.68 11.82
C GLY A 12 -3.80 -13.48 10.90
N GLU A 13 -3.81 -13.71 9.59
CA GLU A 13 -3.55 -12.67 8.57
C GLU A 13 -4.64 -11.60 8.58
N TRP A 14 -5.91 -12.01 8.65
CA TRP A 14 -7.06 -11.10 8.74
C TRP A 14 -7.09 -10.33 10.07
N ALA A 15 -6.63 -10.91 11.17
CA ALA A 15 -6.47 -10.21 12.44
C ALA A 15 -5.36 -9.14 12.33
N GLN A 16 -4.21 -9.48 11.73
CA GLN A 16 -3.12 -8.54 11.51
C GLN A 16 -3.51 -7.41 10.55
N MET A 17 -4.31 -7.70 9.52
CA MET A 17 -4.90 -6.69 8.64
C MET A 17 -5.89 -5.78 9.38
N ARG A 18 -6.74 -6.35 10.26
CA ARG A 18 -7.65 -5.56 11.08
C ARG A 18 -6.90 -4.65 12.06
N ASP A 19 -5.86 -5.16 12.70
CA ASP A 19 -5.03 -4.38 13.64
C ASP A 19 -4.28 -3.26 12.92
N THR A 20 -3.83 -3.51 11.68
CA THR A 20 -3.25 -2.46 10.85
C THR A 20 -4.29 -1.47 10.32
N MET A 21 -5.55 -1.86 10.11
CA MET A 21 -6.62 -0.92 9.76
C MET A 21 -7.03 -0.05 10.95
N ALA A 22 -7.20 -0.67 12.12
CA ALA A 22 -7.58 0.01 13.35
C ALA A 22 -6.40 0.81 13.97
N GLY A 23 -5.16 0.51 13.58
CA GLY A 23 -3.98 1.22 14.03
C GLY A 23 -3.99 2.68 13.60
N ASN A 24 -3.81 3.60 14.55
CA ASN A 24 -3.52 5.01 14.29
C ASN A 24 -2.06 5.18 13.84
N PHE A 25 -1.74 4.77 12.61
CA PHE A 25 -0.44 5.03 11.97
C PHE A 25 -0.14 6.52 11.82
N SER A 26 -1.19 7.36 11.84
CA SER A 26 -1.13 8.82 11.85
C SER A 26 -0.30 9.40 12.99
N ASN A 27 -0.15 8.71 14.13
CA ASN A 27 0.61 9.21 15.28
C ASN A 27 2.11 8.84 15.26
N LYS A 28 2.56 7.97 14.36
CA LYS A 28 3.94 7.45 14.40
C LYS A 28 4.98 8.29 13.66
N LYS A 29 4.59 9.15 12.72
CA LYS A 29 5.52 9.89 11.84
C LYS A 29 5.65 11.40 12.11
N GLY A 30 4.99 11.95 13.12
CA GLY A 30 4.92 13.42 13.29
C GLY A 30 4.26 14.11 12.08
N VAL A 31 4.13 15.43 12.12
CA VAL A 31 3.50 16.19 11.02
C VAL A 31 4.42 16.24 9.79
N SER A 32 5.72 16.45 9.98
CA SER A 32 6.71 16.56 8.90
C SER A 32 6.84 15.28 8.06
N GLY A 33 6.94 14.11 8.70
CA GLY A 33 7.03 12.83 7.99
C GLY A 33 5.74 12.39 7.28
N ARG A 34 4.64 13.14 7.43
CA ARG A 34 3.38 12.92 6.71
C ARG A 34 3.28 13.76 5.44
N GLU A 35 3.92 14.92 5.42
CA GLU A 35 3.91 15.86 4.29
C GLU A 35 5.03 15.59 3.28
N GLU A 36 6.14 14.98 3.72
CA GLU A 36 7.22 14.56 2.82
C GLU A 36 6.77 13.42 1.89
N VAL A 37 6.73 13.74 0.59
CA VAL A 37 6.49 12.78 -0.48
C VAL A 37 7.85 12.35 -1.06
N PRO A 38 8.23 11.07 -0.95
CA PRO A 38 9.47 10.59 -1.55
C PRO A 38 9.40 10.59 -3.08
N GLU A 39 10.55 10.55 -3.76
CA GLU A 39 10.65 10.55 -5.23
C GLU A 39 9.95 9.33 -5.87
N LYS A 40 10.02 8.17 -5.21
CA LYS A 40 9.35 6.92 -5.62
C LYS A 40 8.29 6.51 -4.61
N PRO A 41 7.14 7.21 -4.54
CA PRO A 41 6.11 6.93 -3.57
C PRO A 41 5.23 5.75 -4.01
N CYS A 42 4.80 4.92 -3.05
CA CYS A 42 3.84 3.83 -3.33
C CYS A 42 2.58 4.33 -4.05
N GLY A 43 2.13 5.55 -3.79
CA GLY A 43 0.94 6.14 -4.41
C GLY A 43 1.02 6.28 -5.95
N ARG A 44 2.24 6.34 -6.51
CA ARG A 44 2.47 6.36 -7.97
C ARG A 44 2.66 4.97 -8.58
N CYS A 45 2.62 3.91 -7.77
CA CYS A 45 2.76 2.55 -8.26
C CYS A 45 1.43 2.06 -8.84
N LYS A 46 1.46 1.39 -10.01
CA LYS A 46 0.28 0.73 -10.62
C LYS A 46 -0.38 -0.31 -9.73
N LYS A 47 0.39 -0.87 -8.79
CA LYS A 47 -0.05 -1.95 -7.89
C LYS A 47 -0.63 -1.42 -6.57
N PHE A 48 -0.65 -0.11 -6.38
CA PHE A 48 -1.28 0.53 -5.24
C PHE A 48 -2.73 0.89 -5.58
N SER A 49 -3.64 0.49 -4.71
CA SER A 49 -5.03 0.91 -4.75
C SER A 49 -5.37 1.61 -3.45
N GLU A 50 -5.89 2.84 -3.55
CA GLU A 50 -6.30 3.61 -2.39
C GLU A 50 -7.57 2.99 -1.77
N SER A 51 -7.68 3.05 -0.44
CA SER A 51 -8.88 2.63 0.26
C SER A 51 -10.03 3.59 -0.04
N ALA A 52 -11.19 3.06 -0.46
CA ALA A 52 -12.35 3.88 -0.78
C ALA A 52 -12.93 4.63 0.44
N TYR A 53 -12.62 4.16 1.65
CA TYR A 53 -13.25 4.61 2.90
C TYR A 53 -12.36 5.52 3.76
N GLY A 54 -11.14 5.83 3.32
CA GLY A 54 -10.20 6.67 4.07
C GLY A 54 -9.55 7.73 3.18
N SER A 55 -9.79 9.01 3.48
CA SER A 55 -9.11 10.15 2.84
C SER A 55 -7.72 10.42 3.45
N ASP A 56 -7.23 9.53 4.29
CA ASP A 56 -5.99 9.66 5.04
C ASP A 56 -4.77 9.10 4.30
N GLY A 57 -5.00 8.60 3.09
CA GLY A 57 -3.94 8.13 2.20
C GLY A 57 -3.57 6.66 2.34
N ARG A 58 -4.39 5.89 3.07
CA ARG A 58 -4.23 4.45 3.21
C ARG A 58 -4.67 3.74 1.93
N GLY A 59 -3.90 2.76 1.53
CA GLY A 59 -4.23 1.85 0.45
C GLY A 59 -3.68 0.47 0.69
N PHE A 60 -3.78 -0.36 -0.33
CA PHE A 60 -3.29 -1.73 -0.33
C PHE A 60 -2.46 -2.00 -1.58
N CYS A 61 -1.44 -2.82 -1.42
CA CYS A 61 -0.66 -3.34 -2.53
C CYS A 61 -1.29 -4.63 -3.05
N ALA A 62 -1.54 -4.72 -4.36
CA ALA A 62 -2.09 -5.92 -4.98
C ALA A 62 -1.11 -7.12 -4.94
N VAL A 63 0.19 -6.83 -4.97
CA VAL A 63 1.26 -7.85 -5.07
C VAL A 63 1.76 -8.27 -3.69
N LEU A 64 2.13 -7.31 -2.84
CA LEU A 64 2.66 -7.59 -1.51
C LEU A 64 1.55 -7.98 -0.56
N LYS A 65 1.81 -8.98 0.29
CA LYS A 65 0.88 -9.50 1.29
C LYS A 65 1.23 -9.03 2.69
N THR A 66 0.27 -9.18 3.61
CA THR A 66 0.45 -8.84 5.02
C THR A 66 1.71 -9.52 5.58
N GLY A 67 2.57 -8.75 6.26
CA GLY A 67 3.88 -9.20 6.74
C GLY A 67 5.07 -8.78 5.87
N SER A 68 4.83 -8.18 4.70
CA SER A 68 5.87 -7.50 3.93
C SER A 68 6.29 -6.19 4.63
N ASP A 69 7.57 -5.85 4.55
CA ASP A 69 8.12 -4.59 5.08
C ASP A 69 9.15 -4.01 4.11
N LEU A 70 8.89 -2.78 3.65
CA LEU A 70 9.73 -2.04 2.72
C LEU A 70 10.81 -1.21 3.45
N ASN A 71 10.65 -0.97 4.75
CA ASN A 71 11.60 -0.17 5.54
C ASN A 71 12.67 -1.02 6.23
N ALA A 72 12.50 -2.34 6.28
CA ALA A 72 13.51 -3.26 6.81
C ALA A 72 14.72 -3.34 5.88
N ASP A 73 15.91 -3.52 6.47
CA ASP A 73 17.15 -3.82 5.75
C ASP A 73 17.64 -5.21 6.16
N PRO A 74 17.49 -6.26 5.32
CA PRO A 74 16.96 -6.25 3.95
C PRO A 74 15.42 -6.18 3.88
N PRO A 75 14.84 -5.66 2.77
CA PRO A 75 13.40 -5.55 2.62
C PRO A 75 12.75 -6.94 2.54
N VAL A 76 11.62 -7.10 3.23
CA VAL A 76 10.91 -8.36 3.35
C VAL A 76 9.72 -8.35 2.39
N PHE A 77 9.74 -9.25 1.41
CA PHE A 77 8.65 -9.40 0.44
C PHE A 77 7.90 -10.71 0.67
N VAL A 78 6.62 -10.60 1.03
CA VAL A 78 5.71 -11.74 1.13
C VAL A 78 4.74 -11.67 -0.05
N LEU A 79 4.81 -12.65 -0.95
CA LEU A 79 3.96 -12.73 -2.15
C LEU A 79 2.78 -13.69 -1.97
N GLU A 80 2.93 -14.68 -1.08
CA GLU A 80 1.92 -15.68 -0.78
C GLU A 80 1.08 -15.25 0.43
N GLY A 81 -0.24 -15.25 0.30
CA GLY A 81 -1.16 -14.85 1.36
C GLY A 81 -2.50 -14.36 0.81
N GLU A 82 -3.55 -14.45 1.62
CA GLU A 82 -4.90 -13.99 1.23
C GLU A 82 -5.06 -12.49 1.44
N ALA A 83 -4.42 -11.92 2.46
CA ALA A 83 -4.53 -10.52 2.83
C ALA A 83 -3.45 -9.65 2.16
N ALA A 84 -3.87 -8.54 1.54
CA ALA A 84 -2.97 -7.57 0.93
C ALA A 84 -2.16 -6.79 1.99
N MET A 85 -0.94 -6.37 1.64
CA MET A 85 -0.17 -5.45 2.45
C MET A 85 -0.86 -4.09 2.43
N MET A 86 -1.14 -3.54 3.60
CA MET A 86 -1.57 -2.16 3.71
C MET A 86 -0.39 -1.21 3.72
N THR A 87 -0.48 -0.15 2.93
CA THR A 87 0.57 0.87 2.78
C THR A 87 -0.06 2.26 2.70
N PHE A 88 0.77 3.31 2.77
CA PHE A 88 0.34 4.68 2.53
C PHE A 88 0.89 5.17 1.21
N PHE A 89 0.22 6.13 0.57
CA PHE A 89 0.69 6.70 -0.69
C PHE A 89 2.10 7.31 -0.57
N ASN A 90 2.45 7.87 0.59
CA ASN A 90 3.74 8.53 0.87
C ASN A 90 4.83 7.58 1.39
N VAL A 91 4.62 6.26 1.36
CA VAL A 91 5.68 5.30 1.70
C VAL A 91 6.67 5.24 0.54
N ASP A 92 7.96 5.34 0.87
CA ASP A 92 9.03 5.18 -0.10
C ASP A 92 9.08 3.72 -0.61
N ALA A 93 8.94 3.58 -1.92
CA ALA A 93 9.02 2.33 -2.65
C ALA A 93 10.37 2.14 -3.36
N GLY A 94 11.39 2.99 -3.08
CA GLY A 94 12.70 2.94 -3.73
C GLY A 94 13.41 1.58 -3.63
N LYS A 95 13.18 0.84 -2.53
CA LYS A 95 13.72 -0.52 -2.31
C LYS A 95 12.82 -1.63 -2.87
N CYS A 96 11.65 -1.32 -3.42
CA CYS A 96 10.68 -2.32 -3.87
C CYS A 96 11.04 -2.85 -5.26
N ALA A 97 11.34 -4.14 -5.36
CA ALA A 97 11.63 -4.81 -6.63
C ALA A 97 10.42 -4.87 -7.59
N TYR A 98 9.20 -4.68 -7.07
CA TYR A 98 7.95 -4.77 -7.83
C TYR A 98 7.35 -3.41 -8.16
N TYR A 99 8.06 -2.31 -7.92
CA TYR A 99 7.58 -0.97 -8.25
C TYR A 99 7.44 -0.81 -9.77
N ASP A 100 6.25 -0.41 -10.21
CA ASP A 100 5.97 -0.06 -11.60
C ASP A 100 5.20 1.25 -11.59
N GLU A 101 5.81 2.30 -12.16
CA GLU A 101 5.24 3.64 -12.15
C GLU A 101 4.01 3.71 -13.05
N MET A 102 2.96 4.33 -12.53
CA MET A 102 1.71 4.55 -13.24
C MET A 102 1.89 5.70 -14.22
N ALA A 103 1.54 5.44 -15.48
CA ALA A 103 1.41 6.50 -16.47
C ALA A 103 0.03 7.12 -16.30
N PHE A 104 -0.02 8.39 -15.89
CA PHE A 104 -1.27 9.15 -15.95
C PHE A 104 -1.56 9.47 -17.41
N ILE A 105 -2.67 8.92 -17.88
CA ILE A 105 -3.29 9.36 -19.12
C ILE A 105 -4.42 10.28 -18.65
N ASP A 106 -4.50 11.50 -19.18
CA ASP A 106 -5.51 12.49 -18.80
C ASP A 106 -6.42 12.75 -20.01
N THR A 107 -6.97 11.66 -20.55
CA THR A 107 -7.76 11.70 -21.79
C THR A 107 -9.22 11.33 -21.60
N ASP A 108 -9.60 10.70 -20.48
CA ASP A 108 -10.99 10.27 -20.25
C ASP A 108 -11.47 10.52 -18.80
N GLY A 109 -12.67 11.09 -18.67
CA GLY A 109 -13.30 11.39 -17.38
C GLY A 109 -13.63 10.16 -16.54
N THR A 110 -13.75 8.97 -17.15
CA THR A 110 -13.97 7.71 -16.42
C THR A 110 -12.77 7.30 -15.57
N GLU A 111 -11.57 7.78 -15.89
CA GLU A 111 -10.35 7.52 -15.14
C GLU A 111 -10.40 8.18 -13.75
N CYS A 112 -11.15 9.27 -13.57
CA CYS A 112 -11.34 9.90 -12.26
C CYS A 112 -12.12 9.00 -11.27
N ALA A 113 -12.84 7.99 -11.76
CA ALA A 113 -13.60 7.06 -10.95
C ALA A 113 -12.82 5.76 -10.61
N ASP A 114 -11.68 5.50 -11.28
CA ASP A 114 -10.85 4.33 -11.01
C ASP A 114 -10.10 4.51 -9.67
N PRO A 115 -10.22 3.56 -8.72
CA PRO A 115 -9.44 3.55 -7.48
C PRO A 115 -7.92 3.64 -7.68
N HIS A 116 -7.42 3.26 -8.85
CA HIS A 116 -6.00 3.38 -9.22
C HIS A 116 -5.61 4.78 -9.70
N HIS A 117 -6.56 5.63 -10.10
CA HIS A 117 -6.30 6.95 -10.70
C HIS A 117 -7.00 8.10 -9.95
N ARG A 118 -7.15 7.95 -8.63
CA ARG A 118 -7.87 8.91 -7.78
C ARG A 118 -7.19 10.27 -7.70
N ARG A 119 -7.96 11.25 -7.24
CA ARG A 119 -7.55 12.67 -7.12
C ARG A 119 -6.24 12.87 -6.35
N THR A 120 -5.99 12.08 -5.30
CA THR A 120 -4.78 12.16 -4.48
C THR A 120 -3.53 11.78 -5.28
N GLN A 121 -3.61 10.73 -6.10
CA GLN A 121 -2.52 10.29 -6.95
C GLN A 121 -2.23 11.30 -8.07
N ARG A 122 -3.26 11.95 -8.63
CA ARG A 122 -3.11 13.05 -9.61
C ARG A 122 -2.45 14.30 -9.02
N GLN A 123 -2.67 14.61 -7.74
CA GLN A 123 -1.95 15.70 -7.07
C GLN A 123 -0.45 15.43 -6.95
N MET A 124 -0.06 14.15 -6.85
CA MET A 124 1.34 13.75 -6.75
C MET A 124 2.09 14.00 -8.06
N GLU A 125 1.45 13.90 -9.23
CA GLU A 125 2.09 14.19 -10.53
C GLU A 125 2.68 15.60 -10.58
N ARG A 126 1.95 16.58 -10.04
CA ARG A 126 2.35 18.00 -10.06
C ARG A 126 3.54 18.31 -9.17
N LEU A 127 3.88 17.45 -8.21
CA LEU A 127 5.01 17.63 -7.30
C LEU A 127 6.36 17.15 -7.89
N ALA A 128 6.35 16.43 -9.02
CA ALA A 128 7.59 15.96 -9.67
C ALA A 128 8.08 16.85 -10.82
N LYS A 129 7.49 18.03 -11.01
CA LYS A 129 7.97 19.07 -11.93
C LYS A 129 8.59 20.20 -11.14
#